data_AF-A0A7V8YKW7-F1
#
_entry.id   AF-A0A7V8YKW7-F1
#
_cell.length_a   1.000
_cell.length_b   1.000
_cell.length_c   1.000
_cell.angle_alpha   90.00
_cell.angle_beta   90.00
_cell.angle_gamma   90.00
#
_symmetry.space_group_name_H-M   'P 1'
#
loop_
_entity.id
_entity.type
_entity.pdbx_description
1 polymer ?
#
loop_
_entity_poly.entity_id
_entity_poly.type
_entity_poly.pdbx_seq_one_letter_code
_entity_poly.pdbx_strand_id
1 'polypeptide(L)'
;MARSVRHLTEIAALLAGRVGGRKPKLTARQITIAGQMYDEKGPDGKRRYTVNEIAETFHVTRKTIYRHLEHGSTAEPAPSA
;
A
#
# COMPACT_ATOMS: atom_id res chain seq x y z
N MET A 1 -46.24 3.20 -34.57
CA MET A 1 -45.04 3.04 -35.43
C MET A 1 -44.19 4.30 -35.30
N ALA A 2 -42.97 4.18 -34.76
CA ALA A 2 -41.81 5.02 -35.10
C ALA A 2 -40.57 4.41 -34.40
N ARG A 3 -39.71 3.79 -35.20
CA ARG A 3 -38.34 3.40 -34.82
C ARG A 3 -37.51 4.67 -34.65
N SER A 4 -36.59 4.71 -33.69
CA SER A 4 -35.18 4.90 -34.05
C SER A 4 -34.25 4.55 -32.89
N VAL A 5 -33.10 4.04 -33.27
CA VAL A 5 -32.14 3.25 -32.51
C VAL A 5 -30.83 4.04 -32.48
N ARG A 6 -30.16 4.03 -31.32
CA ARG A 6 -28.72 4.32 -31.09
C ARG A 6 -28.21 5.72 -31.44
N HIS A 7 -27.56 6.36 -30.48
CA HIS A 7 -26.18 6.83 -30.61
C HIS A 7 -25.66 7.03 -29.18
N LEU A 8 -24.85 6.13 -28.65
CA LEU A 8 -23.39 6.13 -28.79
C LEU A 8 -22.79 7.40 -28.21
N THR A 9 -22.15 7.27 -27.07
CA THR A 9 -20.80 7.76 -26.74
C THR A 9 -20.60 7.39 -25.27
N GLU A 10 -19.90 6.31 -24.97
CA GLU A 10 -18.45 6.36 -24.77
C GLU A 10 -18.08 7.65 -24.01
N ILE A 11 -17.52 7.59 -22.82
CA ILE A 11 -16.15 7.12 -22.61
C ILE A 11 -16.03 6.78 -21.12
N ALA A 12 -15.33 5.69 -20.85
CA ALA A 12 -14.83 5.28 -19.55
C ALA A 12 -14.15 6.45 -18.80
N ALA A 13 -14.92 7.27 -18.07
CA ALA A 13 -14.40 8.30 -17.18
C ALA A 13 -14.40 7.86 -15.71
N LEU A 14 -14.60 6.56 -15.45
CA LEU A 14 -14.06 5.90 -14.27
C LEU A 14 -12.59 5.48 -14.49
N LEU A 15 -11.89 6.24 -15.35
CA LEU A 15 -10.47 6.48 -15.28
C LEU A 15 -10.17 7.04 -13.88
N ALA A 16 -10.18 6.16 -12.87
CA ALA A 16 -9.30 6.29 -11.72
C ALA A 16 -7.93 6.53 -12.34
N GLY A 17 -7.56 7.81 -12.38
CA GLY A 17 -6.43 8.28 -13.14
C GLY A 17 -5.29 7.34 -12.88
N ARG A 18 -4.81 6.68 -13.94
CA ARG A 18 -3.57 5.94 -13.85
C ARG A 18 -2.58 6.96 -13.32
N VAL A 19 -2.21 6.83 -12.04
CA VAL A 19 -1.20 7.69 -11.43
C VAL A 19 0.04 7.46 -12.27
N GLY A 20 0.25 8.37 -13.22
CA GLY A 20 1.31 8.34 -14.21
C GLY A 20 2.60 8.66 -13.50
N GLY A 21 3.10 7.67 -12.80
CA GLY A 21 4.31 7.73 -12.01
C GLY A 21 5.05 6.41 -12.10
N ARG A 22 6.31 6.43 -11.68
CA ARG A 22 7.11 5.21 -11.58
C ARG A 22 6.36 4.18 -10.75
N LYS A 23 6.19 2.97 -11.29
CA LYS A 23 5.59 1.84 -10.55
C LYS A 23 6.29 1.71 -9.18
N PRO A 24 5.56 1.78 -8.06
CA PRO A 24 6.16 1.67 -6.74
C PRO A 24 6.77 0.29 -6.55
N LYS A 25 7.83 0.21 -5.75
CA LYS A 25 8.54 -1.04 -5.45
C LYS A 25 7.71 -2.02 -4.62
N LEU A 26 6.76 -1.50 -3.84
CA LEU A 26 5.79 -2.28 -3.09
C LEU A 26 4.38 -1.84 -3.46
N THR A 27 3.46 -2.80 -3.54
CA THR A 27 2.02 -2.53 -3.63
C THR A 27 1.46 -2.13 -2.27
N ALA A 28 0.31 -1.45 -2.24
CA ALA A 28 -0.37 -1.09 -0.99
C ALA A 28 -0.62 -2.32 -0.09
N ARG A 29 -1.03 -3.44 -0.69
CA ARG A 29 -1.24 -4.70 0.04
C ARG A 29 0.07 -5.23 0.65
N GLN A 30 1.18 -5.16 -0.08
CA GLN A 30 2.49 -5.58 0.43
C GLN A 30 2.96 -4.70 1.58
N ILE A 31 2.69 -3.39 1.54
CA ILE A 31 3.00 -2.47 2.65
C ILE A 31 2.26 -2.89 3.92
N THR A 32 0.95 -3.19 3.80
CA THR A 32 0.16 -3.65 4.94
C THR A 32 0.71 -4.96 5.52
N ILE A 33 1.05 -5.94 4.68
CA ILE A 33 1.61 -7.21 5.14
C ILE A 33 2.98 -6.99 5.78
N ALA A 34 3.84 -6.14 5.20
CA ALA A 34 5.15 -5.82 5.77
C ALA A 34 5.02 -5.15 7.16
N GLY A 35 4.03 -4.28 7.35
CA GLY A 35 3.71 -3.69 8.66
C GLY A 35 3.26 -4.75 9.67
N GLN A 36 2.35 -5.64 9.29
CA GLN A 36 1.91 -6.75 10.13
C GLN A 36 3.07 -7.66 10.57
N MET A 37 3.98 -8.00 9.64
CA MET A 37 5.17 -8.79 9.97
C MET A 37 6.11 -8.05 10.93
N TYR A 38 6.22 -6.72 10.81
CA TYR A 38 7.05 -5.92 11.70
C TYR A 38 6.50 -5.85 13.13
N ASP A 39 5.17 -5.78 13.25
CA ASP A 39 4.46 -5.69 14.52
C ASP A 39 4.30 -7.06 15.20
N GLU A 40 4.41 -8.15 14.45
CA GLU A 40 4.31 -9.50 14.98
C GLU A 40 5.42 -9.76 16.02
N LYS A 41 4.99 -10.08 17.24
CA LYS A 41 5.87 -10.41 18.36
C LYS A 41 5.79 -11.91 18.65
N GLY A 42 6.94 -12.51 18.90
CA GLY A 42 7.04 -13.89 19.36
C GLY A 42 6.63 -14.05 20.84
N PRO A 43 6.61 -15.29 21.34
CA PRO A 43 6.27 -15.59 22.73
C PRO A 43 7.20 -14.90 23.76
N ASP A 44 8.43 -14.56 23.34
CA ASP A 44 9.40 -13.85 24.19
C ASP A 44 9.18 -12.31 24.24
N GLY A 45 8.09 -11.81 23.64
CA GLY A 45 7.78 -10.38 23.54
C GLY A 45 8.66 -9.59 22.56
N LYS A 46 9.64 -10.25 21.93
CA LYS A 46 10.51 -9.69 20.88
C LYS A 46 9.83 -9.78 19.52
N ARG A 47 10.23 -8.91 18.58
CA ARG A 47 9.77 -8.98 17.18
C ARG A 47 10.10 -10.34 16.60
N ARG A 48 9.12 -10.97 15.97
CA ARG A 48 9.25 -12.28 15.32
C ARG A 48 10.07 -12.20 14.04
N TYR A 49 9.95 -11.08 13.32
CA TYR A 49 10.66 -10.83 12.08
C TYR A 49 11.52 -9.58 12.21
N THR A 50 12.76 -9.68 11.74
CA THR A 50 13.65 -8.53 11.58
C THR A 50 13.30 -7.77 10.30
N VAL A 51 13.63 -6.47 10.26
CA VAL A 51 13.45 -5.66 9.05
C VAL A 51 14.25 -6.21 7.87
N ASN A 52 15.35 -6.92 8.12
CA ASN A 52 16.14 -7.52 7.06
C ASN A 52 15.39 -8.69 6.40
N GLU A 53 14.82 -9.59 7.19
CA GLU A 53 14.03 -10.73 6.67
C GLU A 53 12.77 -10.26 5.92
N ILE A 54 12.10 -9.22 6.43
CA ILE A 54 10.96 -8.61 5.74
C ILE A 54 11.42 -8.03 4.39
N ALA A 55 12.54 -7.32 4.36
CA ALA A 55 13.07 -6.74 3.13
C ALA A 55 13.46 -7.81 2.09
N GLU A 56 14.08 -8.91 2.54
CA GLU A 56 14.42 -10.06 1.71
C GLU A 56 13.16 -10.74 1.14
N THR A 57 12.12 -10.91 1.96
CA THR A 57 10.83 -11.51 1.55
C THR A 57 10.18 -10.75 0.41
N PHE A 58 10.26 -9.42 0.43
CA PHE A 58 9.70 -8.58 -0.63
C PHE A 58 10.71 -8.21 -1.73
N HIS A 59 11.95 -8.71 -1.65
CA HIS A 59 13.07 -8.37 -2.55
C HIS A 59 13.29 -6.85 -2.69
N VAL A 60 13.19 -6.13 -1.57
CA VAL A 60 13.44 -4.67 -1.49
C VAL A 60 14.57 -4.38 -0.52
N THR A 61 15.02 -3.13 -0.51
CA THR A 61 16.02 -2.69 0.49
C THR A 61 15.34 -2.39 1.83
N ARG A 62 16.08 -2.55 2.93
CA ARG A 62 15.64 -2.12 4.28
C ARG A 62 15.15 -0.66 4.30
N LYS A 63 15.82 0.22 3.56
CA LYS A 63 15.43 1.64 3.39
C LYS A 63 14.02 1.80 2.81
N THR A 64 13.62 0.90 1.92
CA THR A 64 12.27 0.93 1.33
C THR A 64 11.22 0.56 2.37
N ILE A 65 11.50 -0.45 3.20
CA ILE A 65 10.62 -0.85 4.31
C ILE A 65 10.45 0.31 5.30
N TYR A 66 11.54 0.89 5.80
CA TYR A 66 11.46 2.00 6.76
C TYR A 66 10.65 3.19 6.25
N ARG A 67 10.83 3.59 4.99
CA ARG A 67 10.03 4.65 4.36
C ARG A 67 8.53 4.37 4.49
N HIS A 68 8.11 3.14 4.30
CA HIS A 68 6.69 2.80 4.36
C HIS A 68 6.17 2.61 5.79
N LEU A 69 7.03 2.25 6.76
CA LEU A 69 6.67 2.21 8.17
C LEU A 69 6.52 3.64 8.76
N GLU A 70 7.40 4.56 8.39
CA GLU A 70 7.36 5.98 8.82
C GLU A 70 6.12 6.71 8.31
N HIS A 71 5.73 6.48 7.05
CA HIS A 71 4.53 7.07 6.45
C HIS A 71 3.22 6.32 6.77
N GLY A 72 3.30 5.06 7.20
CA GLY A 72 2.14 4.29 7.67
C GLY A 72 1.76 4.59 9.12
N SER A 73 2.68 5.11 9.93
CA SER A 73 2.45 5.51 11.32
C SER A 73 1.83 6.91 11.46
N THR A 74 1.46 7.57 10.37
CA THR A 74 0.69 8.83 10.43
C THR A 74 -0.80 8.56 10.68
N ALA A 75 -1.10 7.71 11.67
CA ALA A 75 -2.37 7.70 12.37
C ALA A 75 -2.15 8.50 13.67
N GLU A 76 -2.36 9.81 13.57
CA GLU A 76 -2.73 10.74 14.64
C GLU A 76 -1.84 10.78 15.91
N PRO A 77 -0.91 11.76 16.05
CA PRO A 77 -0.56 12.24 17.38
C PRO A 77 -1.83 12.85 17.98
N ALA A 78 -2.40 12.19 18.99
CA ALA A 78 -3.49 12.74 19.79
C ALA A 78 -3.16 14.19 20.17
N PRO A 79 -4.09 15.16 20.03
CA PRO A 79 -3.88 16.49 20.58
C PRO A 79 -3.83 16.35 22.11
N SER A 80 -2.62 16.37 22.64
CA SER A 80 -2.39 16.58 24.07
C SER A 80 -2.44 18.08 24.34
N ALA A 81 -3.39 18.45 25.18
CA ALA A 81 -3.69 19.76 25.79
C ALA A 81 -4.64 20.68 25.02
#